data_AF-A0A521TZ75-F1
#
_entry.id   AF-A0A521TZ75-F1
#
_cell.length_a   1.000
_cell.length_b   1.000
_cell.length_c   1.000
_cell.angle_alpha   90.00
_cell.angle_beta   90.00
_cell.angle_gamma   90.00
#
_symmetry.space_group_name_H-M   'P 1'
#
loop_
_entity.id
_entity.type
_entity.pdbx_description
1 polymer ?
#
loop_
_entity_poly.entity_id
_entity_poly.type
_entity_poly.pdbx_seq_one_letter_code
_entity_poly.pdbx_strand_id
1 'polypeptide(L)'
;MVDAGRDSFIRHPRRPLGGCPGASSTSVEAGSLHGDTVAGAERWLASESPHRLPYGLHLHPGAELTIEPCALLLVGAGMEVVVHGGATLRASTVAARPIRFARLDPAHPWQALELRADVRVDSSMDGVILEGGGAASTERGVTAATMRLAMRAGLRAAGLTIVDGEAWGVALVGDGRFADRDATIELRGLRGEGVVTVEDVNRVADLPRLVLRDNASNDVRVEARVRTLSADARWRSLGGGARYRVRPAMHLVVEGERSPTLTVEAGARISFGADAELDVGFGAPGALVAEGSALLPVVFDGAEEGRWVGVQMGPRLDVARSRLAFVRIEHAGAPSGVVLPTCGCPGAHPDEAMLTLQGVDAPDLLRSASFVDGPPAGFAVVLAGDFPDFSMDPVGARAASDFTRSGVRCRASSPMRRGRCATGSP
;
A
#
# COMPACT_ATOMS: atom_id res chain seq x y z
N MET A 1 6.46 -34.31 11.97
CA MET A 1 7.19 -34.24 10.70
C MET A 1 6.96 -35.54 9.96
N VAL A 2 5.98 -35.55 9.07
CA VAL A 2 5.74 -36.66 8.15
C VAL A 2 5.90 -36.05 6.76
N ASP A 3 6.97 -36.44 6.07
CA ASP A 3 7.22 -36.06 4.68
C ASP A 3 6.00 -36.38 3.83
N ALA A 4 5.43 -35.37 3.18
CA ALA A 4 4.27 -35.48 2.30
C ALA A 4 4.70 -35.63 0.84
N GLY A 5 5.86 -36.27 0.58
CA GLY A 5 6.34 -36.58 -0.77
C GLY A 5 5.37 -37.43 -1.62
N ARG A 6 5.90 -38.17 -2.61
CA ARG A 6 5.11 -38.91 -3.62
C ARG A 6 3.99 -39.85 -3.08
N ASP A 7 3.91 -40.06 -1.78
CA ASP A 7 2.93 -40.85 -1.04
C ASP A 7 2.11 -40.04 0.03
N SER A 8 1.82 -38.75 -0.19
CA SER A 8 0.89 -37.94 0.64
C SER A 8 -0.60 -38.34 0.50
N PHE A 9 -0.88 -39.63 0.55
CA PHE A 9 -2.21 -40.17 0.29
C PHE A 9 -2.61 -41.12 1.42
N ILE A 10 -3.48 -40.65 2.31
CA ILE A 10 -4.05 -41.52 3.36
C ILE A 10 -5.24 -42.35 2.83
N ARG A 11 -6.01 -41.89 1.81
CA ARG A 11 -7.10 -42.64 1.12
C ARG A 11 -7.72 -41.88 -0.07
N HIS A 12 -8.39 -42.59 -0.98
CA HIS A 12 -9.24 -42.04 -2.08
C HIS A 12 -10.62 -42.72 -2.19
N PRO A 13 -11.70 -41.96 -2.44
CA PRO A 13 -12.82 -42.44 -3.27
C PRO A 13 -13.27 -41.47 -4.40
N ARG A 14 -14.12 -41.97 -5.32
CA ARG A 14 -14.32 -41.62 -6.76
C ARG A 14 -14.99 -40.28 -7.17
N ARG A 15 -14.72 -39.95 -8.45
CA ARG A 15 -15.20 -38.91 -9.40
C ARG A 15 -16.73 -38.70 -9.56
N PRO A 16 -17.13 -37.47 -9.97
CA PRO A 16 -17.98 -37.30 -11.17
C PRO A 16 -17.41 -36.33 -12.23
N LEU A 17 -17.99 -36.40 -13.43
CA LEU A 17 -17.64 -35.73 -14.69
C LEU A 17 -18.48 -34.44 -14.91
N GLY A 18 -17.84 -33.37 -15.43
CA GLY A 18 -18.46 -32.18 -16.03
C GLY A 18 -18.45 -30.91 -15.17
N GLY A 19 -17.87 -29.79 -15.67
CA GLY A 19 -17.66 -28.54 -14.90
C GLY A 19 -16.43 -28.59 -13.96
N CYS A 20 -16.09 -27.51 -13.24
CA CYS A 20 -15.06 -27.56 -12.18
C CYS A 20 -15.58 -28.41 -11.01
N PRO A 21 -15.18 -29.69 -10.86
CA PRO A 21 -15.83 -30.60 -9.91
C PRO A 21 -15.56 -30.22 -8.45
N GLY A 22 -14.39 -29.64 -8.18
CA GLY A 22 -13.97 -29.14 -6.86
C GLY A 22 -14.76 -27.92 -6.36
N ALA A 23 -15.63 -27.31 -7.17
CA ALA A 23 -16.43 -26.16 -6.72
C ALA A 23 -17.68 -26.57 -5.90
N SER A 24 -18.07 -27.85 -5.92
CA SER A 24 -19.39 -28.30 -5.44
C SER A 24 -19.38 -29.20 -4.20
N SER A 25 -18.25 -29.80 -3.82
CA SER A 25 -18.17 -30.68 -2.66
C SER A 25 -17.45 -30.02 -1.47
N THR A 26 -18.24 -29.58 -0.49
CA THR A 26 -17.74 -29.26 0.87
C THR A 26 -17.64 -30.50 1.76
N SER A 27 -17.80 -31.71 1.21
CA SER A 27 -17.75 -32.95 1.98
C SER A 27 -16.32 -33.18 2.48
N VAL A 28 -16.09 -32.86 3.75
CA VAL A 28 -14.81 -32.95 4.46
C VAL A 28 -14.24 -34.37 4.53
N GLU A 29 -15.04 -35.38 4.19
CA GLU A 29 -14.66 -36.81 4.24
C GLU A 29 -14.16 -37.38 2.88
N ALA A 30 -14.33 -36.65 1.77
CA ALA A 30 -13.88 -37.06 0.44
C ALA A 30 -12.51 -36.44 0.06
N GLY A 31 -11.90 -36.93 -1.03
CA GLY A 31 -10.67 -36.37 -1.59
C GLY A 31 -9.37 -36.77 -0.90
N SER A 32 -8.26 -36.24 -1.40
CA SER A 32 -6.90 -36.52 -0.92
C SER A 32 -6.62 -35.85 0.43
N LEU A 33 -6.09 -36.62 1.38
CA LEU A 33 -5.60 -36.10 2.66
C LEU A 33 -4.07 -36.03 2.62
N HIS A 34 -3.52 -34.84 2.82
CA HIS A 34 -2.07 -34.60 2.77
C HIS A 34 -1.43 -34.51 4.16
N GLY A 35 -0.12 -34.77 4.20
CA GLY A 35 0.75 -34.45 5.33
C GLY A 35 1.01 -32.94 5.45
N ASP A 36 1.97 -32.57 6.31
CA ASP A 36 2.30 -31.18 6.61
C ASP A 36 3.45 -30.62 5.74
N THR A 37 4.05 -31.42 4.86
CA THR A 37 5.35 -31.09 4.24
C THR A 37 5.49 -31.55 2.78
N VAL A 38 5.73 -30.69 1.80
CA VAL A 38 6.14 -31.09 0.44
C VAL A 38 7.66 -30.99 0.35
N ALA A 39 8.37 -32.12 0.20
CA ALA A 39 9.84 -32.16 0.15
C ALA A 39 10.43 -32.33 -1.26
N GLY A 40 9.60 -32.55 -2.27
CA GLY A 40 10.02 -32.81 -3.65
C GLY A 40 9.09 -32.18 -4.68
N ALA A 41 9.13 -32.73 -5.90
CA ALA A 41 8.24 -32.32 -6.97
C ALA A 41 6.91 -33.08 -6.91
N GLU A 42 5.81 -32.33 -6.81
CA GLU A 42 4.45 -32.84 -6.72
C GLU A 42 3.49 -32.13 -7.69
N ARG A 43 2.45 -32.86 -8.08
CA ARG A 43 1.36 -32.35 -8.89
C ARG A 43 0.03 -32.75 -8.27
N TRP A 44 -0.79 -31.77 -7.91
CA TRP A 44 -2.08 -31.96 -7.27
C TRP A 44 -3.20 -31.83 -8.30
N LEU A 45 -3.91 -32.93 -8.55
CA LEU A 45 -4.86 -33.05 -9.65
C LEU A 45 -6.26 -32.58 -9.26
N ALA A 46 -6.96 -31.92 -10.17
CA ALA A 46 -8.35 -31.50 -9.91
C ALA A 46 -9.30 -32.70 -9.67
N SER A 47 -9.00 -33.87 -10.24
CA SER A 47 -9.76 -35.10 -10.00
C SER A 47 -9.59 -35.70 -8.61
N GLU A 48 -8.60 -35.23 -7.85
CA GLU A 48 -8.26 -35.68 -6.50
C GLU A 48 -8.78 -34.73 -5.41
N SER A 49 -9.44 -33.65 -5.83
CA SER A 49 -10.03 -32.66 -4.93
C SER A 49 -11.21 -33.23 -4.10
N PRO A 50 -11.40 -32.73 -2.86
CA PRO A 50 -10.58 -31.72 -2.20
C PRO A 50 -9.24 -32.27 -1.70
N HIS A 51 -8.19 -31.45 -1.80
CA HIS A 51 -6.90 -31.66 -1.12
C HIS A 51 -7.02 -31.10 0.30
N ARG A 52 -7.13 -31.98 1.29
CA ARG A 52 -7.34 -31.63 2.71
C ARG A 52 -6.00 -31.47 3.42
N LEU A 53 -5.82 -30.34 4.08
CA LEU A 53 -4.61 -29.90 4.78
C LEU A 53 -4.93 -29.62 6.27
N PRO A 54 -5.33 -30.62 7.07
CA PRO A 54 -5.74 -30.39 8.47
C PRO A 54 -4.59 -29.88 9.34
N TYR A 55 -3.35 -30.11 8.92
CA TYR A 55 -2.12 -29.68 9.60
C TYR A 55 -1.39 -28.56 8.85
N GLY A 56 -2.05 -27.88 7.91
CA GLY A 56 -1.38 -26.91 7.04
C GLY A 56 -0.46 -27.60 6.03
N LEU A 57 0.48 -26.83 5.48
CA LEU A 57 1.44 -27.30 4.47
C LEU A 57 2.71 -26.45 4.49
N HIS A 58 3.87 -27.08 4.48
CA HIS A 58 5.17 -26.44 4.31
C HIS A 58 5.86 -26.99 3.07
N LEU A 59 6.15 -26.13 2.09
CA LEU A 59 7.03 -26.49 0.97
C LEU A 59 8.47 -26.29 1.41
N HIS A 60 9.18 -27.41 1.58
CA HIS A 60 10.56 -27.42 2.02
C HIS A 60 11.53 -26.89 0.96
N PRO A 61 12.78 -26.57 1.34
CA PRO A 61 13.75 -26.00 0.42
C PRO A 61 13.93 -26.81 -0.88
N GLY A 62 13.74 -26.15 -2.03
CA GLY A 62 13.85 -26.74 -3.36
C GLY A 62 12.65 -27.57 -3.83
N ALA A 63 11.58 -27.69 -3.04
CA ALA A 63 10.36 -28.38 -3.43
C ALA A 63 9.62 -27.67 -4.57
N GLU A 64 8.86 -28.42 -5.37
CA GLU A 64 8.05 -27.88 -6.46
C GLU A 64 6.62 -28.43 -6.37
N LEU A 65 5.63 -27.56 -6.11
CA LEU A 65 4.22 -27.95 -6.11
C LEU A 65 3.50 -27.32 -7.31
N THR A 66 2.90 -28.16 -8.15
CA THR A 66 2.00 -27.73 -9.22
C THR A 66 0.56 -28.11 -8.91
N ILE A 67 -0.35 -27.14 -8.91
CA ILE A 67 -1.78 -27.35 -8.66
C ILE A 67 -2.54 -27.19 -9.97
N GLU A 68 -3.35 -28.19 -10.32
CA GLU A 68 -4.14 -28.14 -11.54
C GLU A 68 -5.35 -27.19 -11.44
N PRO A 69 -5.75 -26.55 -12.56
CA PRO A 69 -6.98 -25.77 -12.62
C PRO A 69 -8.21 -26.57 -12.14
N CYS A 70 -9.17 -25.89 -11.49
CA CYS A 70 -10.32 -26.49 -10.79
C CYS A 70 -10.00 -27.30 -9.51
N ALA A 71 -8.75 -27.36 -9.04
CA ALA A 71 -8.45 -28.01 -7.76
C ALA A 71 -9.00 -27.19 -6.57
N LEU A 72 -9.49 -27.89 -5.55
CA LEU A 72 -9.93 -27.34 -4.26
C LEU A 72 -8.98 -27.80 -3.15
N LEU A 73 -8.43 -26.85 -2.41
CA LEU A 73 -7.59 -27.07 -1.24
C LEU A 73 -8.36 -26.62 0.00
N LEU A 74 -8.47 -27.49 1.00
CA LEU A 74 -9.18 -27.25 2.26
C LEU A 74 -8.17 -27.18 3.42
N VAL A 75 -7.94 -25.98 3.95
CA VAL A 75 -6.92 -25.69 4.97
C VAL A 75 -7.53 -25.75 6.38
N GLY A 76 -6.86 -26.45 7.30
CA GLY A 76 -7.26 -26.58 8.69
C GLY A 76 -7.41 -25.24 9.42
N ALA A 77 -8.30 -25.19 10.40
CA ALA A 77 -8.50 -24.01 11.25
C ALA A 77 -7.19 -23.58 11.91
N GLY A 78 -6.86 -22.29 11.81
CA GLY A 78 -5.62 -21.75 12.35
C GLY A 78 -4.33 -22.26 11.68
N MET A 79 -4.42 -23.02 10.57
CA MET A 79 -3.24 -23.54 9.88
C MET A 79 -2.79 -22.64 8.72
N GLU A 80 -1.55 -22.84 8.27
CA GLU A 80 -0.91 -22.05 7.21
C GLU A 80 -0.48 -22.93 6.04
N VAL A 81 -0.35 -22.29 4.88
CA VAL A 81 0.40 -22.84 3.74
C VAL A 81 1.64 -21.97 3.57
N VAL A 82 2.82 -22.53 3.80
CA VAL A 82 4.08 -21.79 3.79
C VAL A 82 4.96 -22.28 2.65
N VAL A 83 5.45 -21.35 1.83
CA VAL A 83 6.41 -21.60 0.75
C VAL A 83 7.70 -20.84 1.06
N HIS A 84 8.82 -21.55 1.11
CA HIS A 84 10.11 -20.98 1.50
C HIS A 84 11.29 -21.80 0.97
N GLY A 85 12.52 -21.39 1.27
CA GLY A 85 13.71 -22.20 1.02
C GLY A 85 14.07 -22.36 -0.46
N GLY A 86 13.63 -21.45 -1.34
CA GLY A 86 13.76 -21.68 -2.78
C GLY A 86 12.76 -22.69 -3.34
N ALA A 87 11.67 -22.99 -2.63
CA ALA A 87 10.56 -23.75 -3.19
C ALA A 87 9.80 -22.96 -4.26
N THR A 88 9.04 -23.69 -5.08
CA THR A 88 8.17 -23.16 -6.13
C THR A 88 6.72 -23.62 -5.92
N LEU A 89 5.78 -22.67 -5.97
CA LEU A 89 4.33 -22.95 -6.01
C LEU A 89 3.75 -22.48 -7.34
N ARG A 90 3.24 -23.42 -8.16
CA ARG A 90 2.58 -23.13 -9.44
C ARG A 90 1.09 -23.40 -9.34
N ALA A 91 0.30 -22.35 -9.20
CA ALA A 91 -1.15 -22.38 -9.30
C ALA A 91 -1.56 -21.41 -10.41
N SER A 92 -1.80 -21.91 -11.62
CA SER A 92 -2.17 -21.05 -12.75
C SER A 92 -3.30 -21.68 -13.52
N THR A 93 -4.32 -20.88 -13.81
CA THR A 93 -5.49 -21.32 -14.54
C THR A 93 -5.48 -20.80 -15.96
N VAL A 94 -6.06 -21.58 -16.87
CA VAL A 94 -6.44 -21.13 -18.21
C VAL A 94 -7.96 -21.25 -18.32
N ALA A 95 -8.64 -20.21 -18.80
CA ALA A 95 -10.08 -20.16 -19.12
C ALA A 95 -11.08 -20.35 -17.94
N ALA A 96 -11.11 -19.42 -16.97
CA ALA A 96 -12.16 -19.30 -15.92
C ALA A 96 -12.40 -20.57 -15.08
N ARG A 97 -11.33 -21.33 -14.82
CA ARG A 97 -11.34 -22.58 -14.03
C ARG A 97 -10.55 -22.38 -12.74
N PRO A 98 -11.09 -21.69 -11.72
CA PRO A 98 -10.30 -21.22 -10.58
C PRO A 98 -9.73 -22.38 -9.77
N ILE A 99 -8.53 -22.18 -9.23
CA ILE A 99 -7.98 -22.97 -8.12
C ILE A 99 -8.45 -22.31 -6.84
N ARG A 100 -9.00 -23.05 -5.88
CA ARG A 100 -9.56 -22.48 -4.64
C ARG A 100 -8.84 -23.01 -3.41
N PHE A 101 -8.41 -22.10 -2.54
CA PHE A 101 -8.02 -22.40 -1.16
C PHE A 101 -9.17 -21.94 -0.27
N ALA A 102 -9.71 -22.84 0.55
CA ALA A 102 -10.86 -22.58 1.41
C ALA A 102 -10.68 -23.21 2.80
N ARG A 103 -11.60 -22.90 3.71
CA ARG A 103 -11.64 -23.45 5.07
C ARG A 103 -11.98 -24.94 5.04
N LEU A 104 -11.20 -25.76 5.75
CA LEU A 104 -11.56 -27.16 6.02
C LEU A 104 -12.75 -27.26 6.97
N ASP A 105 -12.77 -26.43 8.01
CA ASP A 105 -13.93 -26.22 8.88
C ASP A 105 -14.60 -24.90 8.49
N PRO A 106 -15.80 -24.90 7.89
CA PRO A 106 -16.49 -23.68 7.46
C PRO A 106 -16.69 -22.63 8.56
N ALA A 107 -16.71 -23.04 9.83
CA ALA A 107 -16.89 -22.14 10.96
C ALA A 107 -15.59 -21.44 11.40
N HIS A 108 -14.42 -21.97 11.03
CA HIS A 108 -13.14 -21.51 11.55
C HIS A 108 -12.16 -21.13 10.43
N PRO A 109 -11.63 -19.89 10.44
CA PRO A 109 -10.67 -19.43 9.44
C PRO A 109 -9.33 -20.16 9.54
N TRP A 110 -8.63 -20.28 8.41
CA TRP A 110 -7.21 -20.63 8.38
C TRP A 110 -6.36 -19.36 8.54
N GLN A 111 -5.08 -19.50 8.87
CA GLN A 111 -4.20 -18.36 9.14
C GLN A 111 -3.79 -17.64 7.85
N ALA A 112 -2.87 -18.19 7.07
CA ALA A 112 -2.33 -17.47 5.92
C ALA A 112 -1.70 -18.38 4.86
N LEU A 113 -1.65 -17.87 3.64
CA LEU A 113 -0.74 -18.33 2.61
C LEU A 113 0.50 -17.44 2.69
N GLU A 114 1.62 -18.01 3.10
CA GLU A 114 2.87 -17.30 3.30
C GLU A 114 3.88 -17.65 2.21
N LEU A 115 4.26 -16.64 1.42
CA LEU A 115 5.32 -16.75 0.42
C LEU A 115 6.54 -15.98 0.93
N ARG A 116 7.55 -16.70 1.41
CA ARG A 116 8.75 -16.12 2.02
C ARG A 116 9.68 -15.47 0.99
N ALA A 117 10.67 -14.74 1.51
CA ALA A 117 11.57 -13.91 0.71
C ALA A 117 12.32 -14.66 -0.39
N ASP A 118 12.64 -15.92 -0.16
CA ASP A 118 13.46 -16.78 -1.00
C ASP A 118 12.67 -17.70 -1.94
N VAL A 119 11.34 -17.55 -2.03
CA VAL A 119 10.50 -18.26 -3.00
C VAL A 119 10.95 -17.95 -4.43
N ARG A 120 11.05 -18.99 -5.27
CA ARG A 120 11.57 -18.86 -6.64
C ARG A 120 10.61 -18.08 -7.54
N VAL A 121 11.19 -17.29 -8.45
CA VAL A 121 10.52 -16.40 -9.43
C VAL A 121 9.49 -17.10 -10.32
N ASP A 122 9.60 -18.42 -10.43
CA ASP A 122 8.72 -19.26 -11.24
C ASP A 122 7.42 -19.65 -10.51
N SER A 123 7.27 -19.22 -9.26
CA SER A 123 6.02 -19.30 -8.50
C SER A 123 4.96 -18.36 -9.06
N SER A 124 3.70 -18.82 -9.08
CA SER A 124 2.59 -18.05 -9.64
C SER A 124 1.23 -18.47 -9.10
N MET A 125 0.30 -17.51 -9.12
CA MET A 125 -1.05 -17.62 -8.58
C MET A 125 -2.08 -16.94 -9.50
N ASP A 126 -2.24 -17.47 -10.72
CA ASP A 126 -3.14 -16.89 -11.72
C ASP A 126 -4.54 -17.53 -11.68
N GLY A 127 -5.57 -16.69 -11.48
CA GLY A 127 -6.95 -17.13 -11.33
C GLY A 127 -7.17 -18.00 -10.09
N VAL A 128 -6.41 -17.74 -9.03
CA VAL A 128 -6.57 -18.39 -7.72
C VAL A 128 -7.60 -17.62 -6.88
N ILE A 129 -8.42 -18.36 -6.13
CA ILE A 129 -9.33 -17.83 -5.12
C ILE A 129 -8.80 -18.24 -3.75
N LEU A 130 -8.50 -17.27 -2.89
CA LEU A 130 -8.23 -17.48 -1.47
C LEU A 130 -9.46 -17.07 -0.67
N GLU A 131 -10.04 -18.01 0.06
CA GLU A 131 -11.27 -17.79 0.79
C GLU A 131 -11.10 -18.12 2.27
N GLY A 132 -11.54 -17.20 3.13
CA GLY A 132 -11.72 -17.50 4.54
C GLY A 132 -10.45 -17.63 5.36
N GLY A 133 -9.34 -17.07 4.87
CA GLY A 133 -8.08 -16.99 5.61
C GLY A 133 -7.96 -15.70 6.41
N GLY A 134 -6.79 -15.46 6.99
CA GLY A 134 -6.49 -14.25 7.76
C GLY A 134 -6.78 -14.38 9.25
N ALA A 135 -6.90 -15.60 9.80
CA ALA A 135 -6.98 -15.79 11.24
C ALA A 135 -5.76 -15.16 11.94
N ALA A 136 -5.96 -14.62 13.14
CA ALA A 136 -4.88 -14.06 13.93
C ALA A 136 -3.84 -15.12 14.28
N SER A 137 -2.56 -14.77 14.15
CA SER A 137 -1.46 -15.58 14.66
C SER A 137 -1.30 -15.36 16.17
N THR A 138 -0.87 -16.39 16.88
CA THR A 138 -0.44 -16.27 18.28
C THR A 138 1.00 -15.74 18.39
N GLU A 139 1.74 -15.69 17.28
CA GLU A 139 3.09 -15.15 17.22
C GLU A 139 3.07 -13.62 17.23
N ARG A 140 3.85 -13.03 18.14
CA ARG A 140 3.93 -11.57 18.27
C ARG A 140 4.59 -10.96 17.04
N GLY A 141 3.97 -9.93 16.49
CA GLY A 141 4.49 -9.16 15.37
C GLY A 141 4.19 -9.74 14.00
N VAL A 142 3.47 -10.88 13.93
CA VAL A 142 2.96 -11.43 12.67
C VAL A 142 1.67 -10.73 12.29
N THR A 143 1.69 -10.06 11.14
CA THR A 143 0.50 -9.41 10.57
C THR A 143 -0.51 -10.46 10.13
N ALA A 144 -1.71 -10.41 10.68
CA ALA A 144 -2.82 -11.28 10.25
C ALA A 144 -3.27 -10.88 8.85
N ALA A 145 -3.11 -11.76 7.86
CA ALA A 145 -3.55 -11.53 6.49
C ALA A 145 -3.84 -12.87 5.80
N THR A 146 -4.79 -12.91 4.87
CA THR A 146 -5.05 -14.12 4.08
C THR A 146 -3.83 -14.52 3.24
N MET A 147 -3.10 -13.55 2.70
CA MET A 147 -1.80 -13.76 2.05
C MET A 147 -0.71 -12.88 2.68
N ARG A 148 0.40 -13.50 3.07
CA ARG A 148 1.63 -12.80 3.48
C ARG A 148 2.68 -12.98 2.40
N LEU A 149 3.04 -11.90 1.74
CA LEU A 149 3.90 -11.89 0.57
C LEU A 149 5.22 -11.16 0.89
N ALA A 150 6.27 -11.95 1.14
CA ALA A 150 7.64 -11.47 1.33
C ALA A 150 8.53 -11.73 0.11
N MET A 151 8.02 -12.44 -0.91
CA MET A 151 8.77 -12.88 -2.09
C MET A 151 9.51 -11.75 -2.81
N ARG A 152 10.86 -11.80 -2.77
CA ARG A 152 11.74 -10.78 -3.35
C ARG A 152 11.86 -10.84 -4.85
N ALA A 153 11.53 -11.97 -5.46
CA ALA A 153 11.48 -12.06 -6.93
C ALA A 153 10.22 -11.39 -7.50
N GLY A 154 9.19 -11.21 -6.68
CA GLY A 154 7.88 -10.74 -7.07
C GLY A 154 6.94 -11.87 -7.46
N LEU A 155 5.72 -11.89 -6.93
CA LEU A 155 4.71 -12.90 -7.25
C LEU A 155 3.95 -12.53 -8.54
N ARG A 156 3.88 -13.45 -9.49
CA ARG A 156 2.94 -13.37 -10.62
C ARG A 156 1.55 -13.85 -10.17
N ALA A 157 0.58 -12.96 -10.13
CA ALA A 157 -0.77 -13.25 -9.63
C ALA A 157 -1.87 -12.50 -10.40
N ALA A 158 -2.11 -12.88 -11.66
CA ALA A 158 -3.17 -12.29 -12.47
C ALA A 158 -4.53 -12.91 -12.15
N GLY A 159 -5.54 -12.10 -11.82
CA GLY A 159 -6.88 -12.59 -11.51
C GLY A 159 -6.98 -13.30 -10.16
N LEU A 160 -6.05 -13.02 -9.24
CA LEU A 160 -6.15 -13.45 -7.85
C LEU A 160 -7.39 -12.81 -7.20
N THR A 161 -8.18 -13.62 -6.52
CA THR A 161 -9.34 -13.18 -5.75
C THR A 161 -9.15 -13.56 -4.29
N ILE A 162 -9.35 -12.61 -3.37
CA ILE A 162 -9.40 -12.87 -1.93
C ILE A 162 -10.78 -12.49 -1.41
N VAL A 163 -11.42 -13.44 -0.72
CA VAL A 163 -12.83 -13.37 -0.32
C VAL A 163 -13.01 -13.82 1.13
N ASP A 164 -13.89 -13.14 1.85
CA ASP A 164 -14.34 -13.50 3.21
C ASP A 164 -13.20 -13.69 4.23
N GLY A 165 -12.15 -12.88 4.11
CA GLY A 165 -10.98 -12.90 5.01
C GLY A 165 -11.26 -12.21 6.34
N GLU A 166 -10.66 -12.72 7.42
CA GLU A 166 -10.86 -12.20 8.78
C GLU A 166 -10.02 -10.95 9.11
N ALA A 167 -8.98 -10.67 8.33
CA ALA A 167 -8.06 -9.57 8.54
C ALA A 167 -7.73 -8.86 7.21
N TRP A 168 -6.46 -8.48 6.99
CA TRP A 168 -5.99 -7.96 5.72
C TRP A 168 -6.12 -9.02 4.62
N GLY A 169 -6.43 -8.63 3.39
CA GLY A 169 -6.38 -9.54 2.25
C GLY A 169 -4.92 -9.91 1.95
N VAL A 170 -4.06 -8.89 1.85
CA VAL A 170 -2.63 -9.05 1.56
C VAL A 170 -1.78 -8.23 2.52
N ALA A 171 -0.71 -8.84 3.05
CA ALA A 171 0.39 -8.15 3.68
C ALA A 171 1.64 -8.25 2.79
N LEU A 172 2.15 -7.12 2.30
CA LEU A 172 3.48 -7.03 1.69
C LEU A 172 4.50 -6.85 2.81
N VAL A 173 5.27 -7.91 3.06
CA VAL A 173 6.21 -7.99 4.18
C VAL A 173 7.63 -7.74 3.68
N GLY A 174 8.37 -6.89 4.40
CA GLY A 174 9.70 -6.45 3.97
C GLY A 174 9.70 -5.91 2.53
N ASP A 175 10.55 -6.49 1.68
CA ASP A 175 10.72 -6.09 0.27
C ASP A 175 9.89 -6.95 -0.71
N GLY A 176 8.92 -7.71 -0.21
CA GLY A 176 7.99 -8.51 -0.99
C GLY A 176 7.11 -7.66 -1.91
N ARG A 177 6.79 -8.20 -3.09
CA ARG A 177 6.04 -7.47 -4.12
C ARG A 177 5.26 -8.39 -5.06
N PHE A 178 4.36 -7.81 -5.84
CA PHE A 178 3.84 -8.45 -7.04
C PHE A 178 4.79 -8.17 -8.21
N ALA A 179 4.87 -9.11 -9.16
CA ALA A 179 5.70 -8.99 -10.35
C ALA A 179 5.02 -8.20 -11.47
N ASP A 180 3.69 -8.23 -11.52
CA ASP A 180 2.88 -7.57 -12.55
C ASP A 180 1.92 -6.56 -11.92
N ARG A 181 2.19 -5.28 -12.14
CA ARG A 181 1.39 -4.16 -11.62
C ARG A 181 0.15 -3.85 -12.48
N ASP A 182 0.11 -4.36 -13.70
CA ASP A 182 -1.01 -4.20 -14.64
C ASP A 182 -2.04 -5.32 -14.50
N ALA A 183 -1.67 -6.42 -13.85
CA ALA A 183 -2.58 -7.42 -13.35
C ALA A 183 -3.68 -6.80 -12.46
N THR A 184 -4.79 -7.53 -12.35
CA THR A 184 -5.90 -7.17 -11.47
C THR A 184 -6.03 -8.23 -10.38
N ILE A 185 -6.21 -7.78 -9.14
CA ILE A 185 -6.64 -8.63 -8.03
C ILE A 185 -7.95 -8.09 -7.45
N GLU A 186 -8.82 -9.00 -7.05
CA GLU A 186 -10.10 -8.67 -6.42
C GLU A 186 -10.03 -8.98 -4.93
N LEU A 187 -10.44 -8.02 -4.10
CA LEU A 187 -10.48 -8.12 -2.65
C LEU A 187 -11.89 -7.78 -2.18
N ARG A 188 -12.61 -8.76 -1.61
CA ARG A 188 -13.98 -8.56 -1.15
C ARG A 188 -14.33 -9.27 0.14
N GLY A 189 -15.31 -8.73 0.89
CA GLY A 189 -15.79 -9.36 2.13
C GLY A 189 -14.74 -9.43 3.24
N LEU A 190 -13.68 -8.61 3.18
CA LEU A 190 -12.62 -8.59 4.18
C LEU A 190 -13.09 -7.85 5.44
N ARG A 191 -12.76 -8.40 6.60
CA ARG A 191 -13.16 -7.86 7.92
C ARG A 191 -12.08 -7.03 8.62
N GLY A 192 -10.85 -6.99 8.07
CA GLY A 192 -9.76 -6.19 8.63
C GLY A 192 -9.95 -4.68 8.50
N GLU A 193 -9.03 -3.93 9.10
CA GLU A 193 -9.00 -2.45 9.07
C GLU A 193 -8.64 -1.85 7.69
N GLY A 194 -8.45 -2.72 6.69
CA GLY A 194 -8.30 -2.39 5.28
C GLY A 194 -7.98 -3.65 4.48
N VAL A 195 -7.59 -3.46 3.22
CA VAL A 195 -7.49 -4.55 2.24
C VAL A 195 -6.06 -5.03 2.00
N VAL A 196 -5.09 -4.11 2.08
CA VAL A 196 -3.67 -4.39 1.92
C VAL A 196 -2.88 -3.61 2.96
N THR A 197 -1.84 -4.20 3.52
CA THR A 197 -0.83 -3.51 4.32
C THR A 197 0.57 -3.67 3.72
N VAL A 198 1.37 -2.60 3.75
CA VAL A 198 2.68 -2.51 3.10
C VAL A 198 3.75 -2.03 4.08
N GLU A 199 4.82 -2.81 4.24
CA GLU A 199 5.93 -2.51 5.17
C GLU A 199 7.09 -1.70 4.57
N ASP A 200 7.09 -1.46 3.25
CA ASP A 200 8.09 -0.66 2.54
C ASP A 200 7.40 0.27 1.54
N VAL A 201 7.59 1.59 1.67
CA VAL A 201 6.99 2.61 0.78
C VAL A 201 7.33 2.39 -0.69
N ASN A 202 8.49 1.79 -0.98
CA ASN A 202 8.93 1.50 -2.35
C ASN A 202 8.09 0.40 -2.99
N ARG A 203 7.35 -0.40 -2.20
CA ARG A 203 6.50 -1.50 -2.67
C ARG A 203 5.06 -1.10 -2.94
N VAL A 204 4.64 0.10 -2.56
CA VAL A 204 3.28 0.61 -2.87
C VAL A 204 3.06 0.71 -4.39
N ALA A 205 4.11 1.07 -5.15
CA ALA A 205 4.07 1.14 -6.60
C ALA A 205 4.03 -0.25 -7.29
N ASP A 206 4.36 -1.31 -6.56
CA ASP A 206 4.34 -2.69 -7.05
C ASP A 206 2.98 -3.38 -6.82
N LEU A 207 2.01 -2.68 -6.24
CA LEU A 207 0.66 -3.23 -6.14
C LEU A 207 0.12 -3.54 -7.57
N PRO A 208 -0.79 -4.49 -7.73
CA PRO A 208 -1.61 -4.64 -8.94
C PRO A 208 -2.82 -3.69 -8.89
N ARG A 209 -3.62 -3.65 -9.96
CA ARG A 209 -4.91 -2.96 -9.94
C ARG A 209 -5.82 -3.67 -8.94
N LEU A 210 -6.41 -2.92 -8.01
CA LEU A 210 -7.27 -3.45 -6.98
C LEU A 210 -8.74 -3.26 -7.37
N VAL A 211 -9.52 -4.34 -7.35
CA VAL A 211 -10.98 -4.29 -7.41
C VAL A 211 -11.50 -4.55 -6.01
N LEU A 212 -12.08 -3.52 -5.39
CA LEU A 212 -12.45 -3.52 -3.97
C LEU A 212 -13.97 -3.47 -3.82
N ARG A 213 -14.56 -4.43 -3.09
CA ARG A 213 -16.01 -4.56 -2.89
C ARG A 213 -16.33 -5.06 -1.50
N ASP A 214 -17.35 -4.50 -0.86
CA ASP A 214 -17.96 -5.08 0.36
C ASP A 214 -16.97 -5.41 1.50
N ASN A 215 -15.86 -4.68 1.59
CA ASN A 215 -14.90 -4.81 2.69
C ASN A 215 -15.30 -3.88 3.83
N ALA A 216 -14.96 -4.24 5.07
CA ALA A 216 -15.11 -3.36 6.23
C ALA A 216 -14.38 -2.02 6.04
N SER A 217 -13.24 -2.05 5.36
CA SER A 217 -12.49 -0.90 4.90
C SER A 217 -11.81 -1.24 3.57
N ASN A 218 -11.86 -0.32 2.61
CA ASN A 218 -11.17 -0.45 1.31
C ASN A 218 -9.77 0.17 1.30
N ASP A 219 -9.29 0.65 2.44
CA ASP A 219 -8.04 1.40 2.50
C ASP A 219 -6.82 0.48 2.45
N VAL A 220 -5.73 1.01 1.86
CA VAL A 220 -4.40 0.39 1.88
C VAL A 220 -3.60 1.02 3.01
N ARG A 221 -3.13 0.23 3.98
CA ARG A 221 -2.27 0.70 5.08
C ARG A 221 -0.81 0.76 4.62
N VAL A 222 -0.20 1.92 4.78
CA VAL A 222 1.22 2.13 4.61
C VAL A 222 1.85 2.16 6.00
N GLU A 223 2.21 0.98 6.51
CA GLU A 223 2.87 0.82 7.82
C GLU A 223 4.36 1.21 7.71
N ALA A 224 4.98 0.87 6.57
CA ALA A 224 6.27 1.40 6.13
C ALA A 224 7.33 1.53 7.23
N ARG A 225 7.95 0.40 7.60
CA ARG A 225 9.19 0.39 8.38
C ARG A 225 10.34 1.00 7.57
N VAL A 226 10.32 0.77 6.25
CA VAL A 226 11.13 1.52 5.28
C VAL A 226 10.28 2.68 4.77
N ARG A 227 10.65 3.90 5.17
CA ARG A 227 9.86 5.13 4.95
C ARG A 227 10.40 6.07 3.87
N THR A 228 11.60 5.76 3.35
CA THR A 228 12.25 6.56 2.30
C THR A 228 12.04 5.91 0.94
N LEU A 229 11.42 6.66 0.04
CA LEU A 229 11.33 6.36 -1.37
C LEU A 229 12.67 6.70 -2.03
N SER A 230 13.39 5.68 -2.50
CA SER A 230 14.75 5.82 -3.08
C SER A 230 14.80 5.55 -4.59
N ALA A 231 13.64 5.29 -5.19
CA ALA A 231 13.43 5.08 -6.62
C ALA A 231 12.16 5.80 -7.07
N ASP A 232 12.02 6.05 -8.36
CA ASP A 232 10.76 6.56 -8.89
C ASP A 232 9.61 5.60 -8.57
N ALA A 233 8.48 6.16 -8.13
CA ALA A 233 7.32 5.38 -7.74
C ALA A 233 6.05 6.09 -8.15
N ARG A 234 5.04 5.30 -8.53
CA ARG A 234 3.74 5.80 -8.97
C ARG A 234 2.63 5.22 -8.09
N TRP A 235 1.97 6.09 -7.34
CA TRP A 235 0.83 5.75 -6.49
C TRP A 235 -0.45 6.07 -7.25
N ARG A 236 -1.21 5.03 -7.58
CA ARG A 236 -2.41 5.14 -8.41
C ARG A 236 -3.65 5.50 -7.61
N SER A 237 -4.70 5.97 -8.29
CA SER A 237 -6.01 6.01 -7.63
C SER A 237 -6.48 4.59 -7.31
N LEU A 238 -6.95 4.37 -6.07
CA LEU A 238 -7.58 3.13 -5.65
C LEU A 238 -9.06 3.05 -6.05
N GLY A 239 -9.65 4.18 -6.48
CA GLY A 239 -11.08 4.29 -6.81
C GLY A 239 -12.01 4.19 -5.59
N GLY A 240 -13.30 4.47 -5.80
CA GLY A 240 -14.34 4.21 -4.80
C GLY A 240 -14.21 4.93 -3.44
N GLY A 241 -13.36 5.97 -3.36
CA GLY A 241 -13.07 6.67 -2.11
C GLY A 241 -11.99 6.02 -1.23
N ALA A 242 -11.42 4.88 -1.65
CA ALA A 242 -10.33 4.21 -0.96
C ALA A 242 -9.06 5.07 -0.90
N ARG A 243 -8.31 4.93 0.17
CA ARG A 243 -7.15 5.77 0.52
C ARG A 243 -5.91 4.94 0.80
N TYR A 244 -4.75 5.53 0.56
CA TYR A 244 -3.50 5.11 1.21
C TYR A 244 -3.47 5.73 2.61
N ARG A 245 -3.49 4.92 3.67
CA ARG A 245 -3.40 5.40 5.06
C ARG A 245 -1.98 5.26 5.57
N VAL A 246 -1.30 6.39 5.68
CA VAL A 246 0.01 6.51 6.31
C VAL A 246 -0.18 6.52 7.82
N ARG A 247 0.56 5.68 8.55
CA ARG A 247 0.44 5.58 10.01
C ARG A 247 0.86 6.88 10.72
N PRO A 248 0.39 7.14 11.96
CA PRO A 248 0.80 8.30 12.75
C PRO A 248 2.33 8.38 12.95
N ALA A 249 2.84 9.60 13.10
CA ALA A 249 4.26 9.94 13.31
C ALA A 249 5.22 9.37 12.23
N MET A 250 4.70 9.01 11.04
CA MET A 250 5.53 8.54 9.94
C MET A 250 5.91 9.67 9.00
N HIS A 251 7.21 9.78 8.75
CA HIS A 251 7.76 10.69 7.74
C HIS A 251 7.90 9.90 6.43
N LEU A 252 7.03 10.16 5.46
CA LEU A 252 7.18 9.65 4.10
C LEU A 252 8.22 10.52 3.40
N VAL A 253 9.42 9.98 3.17
CA VAL A 253 10.54 10.76 2.64
C VAL A 253 10.76 10.41 1.17
N VAL A 254 10.89 11.42 0.31
CA VAL A 254 11.21 11.26 -1.11
C VAL A 254 12.54 11.95 -1.41
N GLU A 255 13.61 11.16 -1.34
CA GLU A 255 14.97 11.65 -1.62
C GLU A 255 15.95 10.51 -1.89
N GLY A 256 17.03 10.80 -2.63
CA GLY A 256 18.13 9.88 -2.84
C GLY A 256 19.08 10.34 -3.95
N GLU A 257 20.22 9.67 -4.09
CA GLU A 257 21.25 10.02 -5.10
C GLU A 257 20.71 9.96 -6.54
N ARG A 258 19.72 9.10 -6.78
CA ARG A 258 19.05 8.98 -8.08
C ARG A 258 17.95 10.02 -8.31
N SER A 259 17.74 10.92 -7.35
CA SER A 259 16.68 11.93 -7.37
C SER A 259 15.31 11.30 -7.64
N PRO A 260 14.79 10.47 -6.73
CA PRO A 260 13.55 9.75 -6.93
C PRO A 260 12.35 10.69 -7.03
N THR A 261 11.38 10.29 -7.84
CA THR A 261 10.11 11.00 -8.04
C THR A 261 8.95 10.19 -7.48
N LEU A 262 8.20 10.76 -6.53
CA LEU A 262 6.88 10.25 -6.18
C LEU A 262 5.83 10.86 -7.12
N THR A 263 5.20 10.02 -7.94
CA THR A 263 4.06 10.41 -8.78
C THR A 263 2.76 9.93 -8.16
N VAL A 264 1.85 10.84 -7.82
CA VAL A 264 0.51 10.54 -7.31
C VAL A 264 -0.51 10.84 -8.41
N GLU A 265 -1.22 9.81 -8.86
CA GLU A 265 -2.16 9.93 -9.97
C GLU A 265 -3.42 10.72 -9.61
N ALA A 266 -4.04 11.34 -10.62
CA ALA A 266 -5.34 11.98 -10.50
C ALA A 266 -6.38 11.08 -9.81
N GLY A 267 -7.12 11.65 -8.86
CA GLY A 267 -8.13 10.96 -8.07
C GLY A 267 -7.57 10.03 -6.98
N ALA A 268 -6.25 9.97 -6.78
CA ALA A 268 -5.67 9.28 -5.64
C ALA A 268 -5.86 10.09 -4.35
N ARG A 269 -5.94 9.38 -3.22
CA ARG A 269 -6.11 9.95 -1.88
C ARG A 269 -5.11 9.33 -0.93
N ILE A 270 -4.39 10.18 -0.20
CA ILE A 270 -3.45 9.78 0.84
C ILE A 270 -3.91 10.43 2.14
N SER A 271 -4.16 9.62 3.17
CA SER A 271 -4.57 10.05 4.50
C SER A 271 -3.44 9.78 5.48
N PHE A 272 -2.93 10.84 6.08
CA PHE A 272 -1.81 10.85 7.01
C PHE A 272 -2.33 10.80 8.45
N GLY A 273 -1.85 9.87 9.25
CA GLY A 273 -2.11 9.86 10.69
C GLY A 273 -1.57 11.11 11.39
N ALA A 274 -1.97 11.32 12.65
CA ALA A 274 -1.45 12.40 13.48
C ALA A 274 0.08 12.49 13.41
N ASP A 275 0.60 13.71 13.27
CA ASP A 275 2.03 14.02 13.23
C ASP A 275 2.84 13.32 12.11
N ALA A 276 2.16 12.68 11.15
CA ALA A 276 2.83 12.18 9.95
C ALA A 276 3.12 13.33 8.97
N GLU A 277 4.10 13.15 8.09
CA GLU A 277 4.51 14.19 7.15
C GLU A 277 5.00 13.61 5.82
N LEU A 278 4.96 14.44 4.77
CA LEU A 278 5.55 14.15 3.47
C LEU A 278 6.74 15.07 3.24
N ASP A 279 7.95 14.51 3.29
CA ASP A 279 9.21 15.21 3.11
C ASP A 279 9.75 14.97 1.71
N VAL A 280 10.13 16.04 1.01
CA VAL A 280 10.68 15.94 -0.34
C VAL A 280 11.94 16.78 -0.45
N GLY A 281 13.07 16.16 -0.77
CA GLY A 281 14.29 16.89 -1.12
C GLY A 281 14.99 17.58 0.06
N PHE A 282 15.12 16.94 1.22
CA PHE A 282 15.84 17.51 2.37
C PHE A 282 17.28 17.02 2.45
N GLY A 283 17.48 15.71 2.58
CA GLY A 283 18.72 14.95 2.74
C GLY A 283 19.46 14.60 1.44
N ALA A 284 18.73 14.59 0.32
CA ALA A 284 19.25 14.40 -1.05
C ALA A 284 18.26 14.97 -2.06
N PRO A 285 18.57 15.01 -3.37
CA PRO A 285 17.59 15.38 -4.39
C PRO A 285 16.35 14.48 -4.36
N GLY A 286 15.18 15.05 -4.66
CA GLY A 286 13.91 14.32 -4.76
C GLY A 286 12.82 15.17 -5.40
N ALA A 287 11.79 14.53 -5.96
CA ALA A 287 10.71 15.20 -6.68
C ALA A 287 9.32 14.68 -6.28
N LEU A 288 8.32 15.54 -6.39
CA LEU A 288 6.91 15.21 -6.17
C LEU A 288 6.05 15.69 -7.34
N VAL A 289 5.35 14.76 -7.99
CA VAL A 289 4.37 15.04 -9.03
C VAL A 289 3.00 14.60 -8.54
N ALA A 290 2.09 15.55 -8.33
CA ALA A 290 0.68 15.30 -8.07
C ALA A 290 -0.14 16.15 -9.03
N GLU A 291 -0.62 15.51 -10.10
CA GLU A 291 -1.37 16.18 -11.17
C GLU A 291 -2.78 15.59 -11.24
N GLY A 292 -3.69 16.22 -10.49
CA GLY A 292 -5.11 15.93 -10.54
C GLY A 292 -5.81 16.63 -11.70
N SER A 293 -7.14 16.58 -11.66
CA SER A 293 -8.01 17.42 -12.48
C SER A 293 -9.13 18.00 -11.63
N ALA A 294 -9.91 18.93 -12.18
CA ALA A 294 -11.08 19.47 -11.49
C ALA A 294 -12.11 18.38 -11.08
N LEU A 295 -12.21 17.29 -11.85
CA LEU A 295 -13.12 16.18 -11.56
C LEU A 295 -12.48 15.12 -10.64
N LEU A 296 -11.17 14.96 -10.73
CA LEU A 296 -10.40 13.94 -10.01
C LEU A 296 -9.16 14.61 -9.38
N PRO A 297 -9.33 15.43 -8.33
CA PRO A 297 -8.20 16.04 -7.65
C PRO A 297 -7.37 14.97 -6.94
N VAL A 298 -6.08 15.24 -6.76
CA VAL A 298 -5.25 14.49 -5.80
C VAL A 298 -5.54 15.04 -4.40
N VAL A 299 -5.78 14.18 -3.42
CA VAL A 299 -6.08 14.61 -2.04
C VAL A 299 -5.01 14.12 -1.09
N PHE A 300 -4.38 15.06 -0.39
CA PHE A 300 -3.56 14.81 0.79
C PHE A 300 -4.35 15.28 2.01
N ASP A 301 -4.66 14.37 2.92
CA ASP A 301 -5.62 14.58 4.02
C ASP A 301 -5.05 14.09 5.34
N GLY A 302 -5.54 14.61 6.46
CA GLY A 302 -5.33 14.04 7.79
C GLY A 302 -6.28 12.88 8.05
N ALA A 303 -5.88 11.93 8.89
CA ALA A 303 -6.81 10.96 9.46
C ALA A 303 -7.76 11.67 10.45
N GLU A 304 -8.88 11.03 10.78
CA GLU A 304 -9.91 11.62 11.66
C GLU A 304 -9.39 11.98 13.07
N GLU A 305 -8.31 11.34 13.51
CA GLU A 305 -7.66 11.60 14.80
C GLU A 305 -6.45 12.53 14.61
N GLY A 306 -6.70 13.84 14.65
CA GLY A 306 -5.65 14.86 14.69
C GLY A 306 -5.19 15.37 13.32
N ARG A 307 -4.24 16.31 13.36
CA ARG A 307 -3.64 16.91 12.17
C ARG A 307 -2.35 16.17 11.83
N TRP A 308 -2.09 16.03 10.55
CA TRP A 308 -0.76 15.70 10.07
C TRP A 308 0.05 16.99 9.88
N VAL A 309 1.38 16.90 9.81
CA VAL A 309 2.23 18.10 9.73
C VAL A 309 1.97 18.85 8.43
N GLY A 310 1.96 18.15 7.31
CA GLY A 310 1.73 18.74 5.99
C GLY A 310 2.77 18.28 4.98
N VAL A 311 2.80 18.95 3.83
CA VAL A 311 3.81 18.72 2.80
C VAL A 311 5.02 19.61 3.06
N GLN A 312 6.18 19.01 3.29
CA GLN A 312 7.43 19.72 3.52
C GLN A 312 8.33 19.57 2.29
N MET A 313 8.64 20.69 1.62
CA MET A 313 9.58 20.70 0.50
C MET A 313 10.89 21.35 0.91
N GLY A 314 11.96 20.59 0.81
CA GLY A 314 13.30 20.98 1.23
C GLY A 314 14.13 21.66 0.13
N PRO A 315 15.32 22.16 0.49
CA PRO A 315 16.19 22.95 -0.39
C PRO A 315 16.80 22.15 -1.55
N ARG A 316 16.69 20.82 -1.54
CA ARG A 316 17.13 19.93 -2.62
C ARG A 316 15.97 19.37 -3.44
N LEU A 317 14.80 20.01 -3.37
CA LEU A 317 13.71 19.71 -4.28
C LEU A 317 14.18 19.84 -5.74
N ASP A 318 13.95 18.81 -6.53
CA ASP A 318 14.10 18.89 -7.98
C ASP A 318 12.87 19.61 -8.55
N VAL A 319 12.97 20.95 -8.61
CA VAL A 319 11.90 21.83 -9.04
C VAL A 319 11.46 21.58 -10.49
N ALA A 320 12.37 21.13 -11.35
CA ALA A 320 12.08 20.88 -12.76
C ALA A 320 11.18 19.64 -12.95
N ARG A 321 11.26 18.68 -12.02
CA ARG A 321 10.45 17.47 -11.99
C ARG A 321 9.34 17.47 -10.94
N SER A 322 9.11 18.59 -10.26
CA SER A 322 8.08 18.70 -9.22
C SER A 322 6.91 19.57 -9.65
N ARG A 323 5.69 19.09 -9.42
CA ARG A 323 4.44 19.75 -9.83
C ARG A 323 3.30 19.36 -8.90
N LEU A 324 2.54 20.33 -8.42
CA LEU A 324 1.30 20.18 -7.67
C LEU A 324 0.16 20.90 -8.39
N ALA A 325 -0.63 20.16 -9.16
CA ALA A 325 -1.76 20.69 -9.91
C ALA A 325 -3.08 20.01 -9.50
N PHE A 326 -4.14 20.79 -9.24
CA PHE A 326 -5.44 20.26 -8.80
C PHE A 326 -5.31 19.35 -7.57
N VAL A 327 -4.58 19.85 -6.57
CA VAL A 327 -4.36 19.16 -5.29
C VAL A 327 -5.26 19.75 -4.20
N ARG A 328 -5.75 18.92 -3.29
CA ARG A 328 -6.40 19.34 -2.05
C ARG A 328 -5.51 18.95 -0.89
N ILE A 329 -5.15 19.92 -0.05
CA ILE A 329 -4.40 19.69 1.19
C ILE A 329 -5.36 19.98 2.33
N GLU A 330 -5.69 18.96 3.12
CA GLU A 330 -6.77 18.99 4.11
C GLU A 330 -6.27 18.53 5.47
N HIS A 331 -6.80 19.12 6.54
CA HIS A 331 -6.49 18.75 7.92
C HIS A 331 -4.98 18.69 8.26
N ALA A 332 -4.16 19.45 7.52
CA ALA A 332 -2.73 19.57 7.73
C ALA A 332 -2.39 20.66 8.77
N GLY A 333 -1.10 20.89 9.01
CA GLY A 333 -0.59 21.99 9.85
C GLY A 333 -0.49 21.66 11.33
N ALA A 334 -0.22 20.40 11.68
CA ALA A 334 0.35 20.11 13.00
C ALA A 334 1.73 20.78 13.14
N PRO A 335 2.17 21.19 14.35
CA PRO A 335 3.48 21.80 14.54
C PRO A 335 4.60 20.89 14.06
N SER A 336 5.35 21.35 13.05
CA SER A 336 6.53 20.63 12.51
C SER A 336 7.72 20.62 13.47
N GLY A 337 7.75 21.53 14.45
CA GLY A 337 8.91 21.74 15.33
C GLY A 337 10.13 22.37 14.63
N VAL A 338 10.00 22.76 13.36
CA VAL A 338 11.07 23.39 12.58
C VAL A 338 11.02 24.92 12.76
N VAL A 339 12.18 25.53 12.98
CA VAL A 339 12.30 27.00 12.96
C VAL A 339 12.34 27.47 11.51
N LEU A 340 11.27 28.13 11.08
CA LEU A 340 11.11 28.59 9.70
C LEU A 340 11.38 30.09 9.60
N PRO A 341 12.55 30.53 9.08
CA PRO A 341 12.85 31.94 8.90
C PRO A 341 11.95 32.50 7.80
N THR A 342 10.90 33.19 8.23
CA THR A 342 9.87 33.74 7.36
C THR A 342 9.31 35.05 7.93
N CYS A 343 8.52 35.73 7.12
CA CYS A 343 8.00 37.07 7.37
C CYS A 343 6.51 37.15 7.10
N GLY A 344 5.89 38.18 7.67
CA GLY A 344 4.46 38.45 7.54
C GLY A 344 3.62 37.74 8.60
N CYS A 345 2.37 38.18 8.72
CA CYS A 345 1.35 37.62 9.61
C CYS A 345 1.70 37.59 11.12
N PRO A 346 1.60 38.74 11.81
CA PRO A 346 1.78 38.80 13.26
C PRO A 346 0.90 37.81 14.02
N GLY A 347 1.50 37.05 14.93
CA GLY A 347 0.80 36.09 15.79
C GLY A 347 0.40 34.78 15.11
N ALA A 348 0.91 34.51 13.91
CA ALA A 348 0.85 33.16 13.36
C ALA A 348 2.06 32.32 13.78
N HIS A 349 1.89 31.00 13.77
CA HIS A 349 2.92 29.99 14.03
C HIS A 349 3.42 29.41 12.69
N PRO A 350 4.62 29.80 12.20
CA PRO A 350 5.12 29.33 10.92
C PRO A 350 5.30 27.81 10.84
N ASP A 351 5.59 27.16 11.96
CA ASP A 351 5.74 25.72 12.07
C ASP A 351 4.42 24.95 11.96
N GLU A 352 3.27 25.64 12.04
CA GLU A 352 1.92 25.13 11.75
C GLU A 352 1.52 25.44 10.30
N ALA A 353 2.26 24.89 9.33
CA ALA A 353 2.03 25.13 7.90
C ALA A 353 1.49 23.89 7.17
N MET A 354 0.45 24.05 6.35
CA MET A 354 -0.09 22.95 5.55
C MET A 354 0.85 22.54 4.40
N LEU A 355 1.57 23.51 3.82
CA LEU A 355 2.63 23.33 2.82
C LEU A 355 3.80 24.25 3.17
N THR A 356 5.00 23.69 3.28
CA THR A 356 6.23 24.45 3.49
C THR A 356 7.15 24.33 2.29
N LEU A 357 7.70 25.45 1.85
CA LEU A 357 8.75 25.54 0.84
C LEU A 357 10.00 26.14 1.51
N GLN A 358 11.00 25.32 1.80
CA GLN A 358 12.22 25.71 2.50
C GLN A 358 13.38 25.87 1.52
N GLY A 359 13.77 27.11 1.22
CA GLY A 359 14.83 27.39 0.25
C GLY A 359 14.44 27.06 -1.21
N VAL A 360 13.14 26.88 -1.47
CA VAL A 360 12.61 26.54 -2.79
C VAL A 360 12.04 27.78 -3.47
N ASP A 361 12.63 28.15 -4.61
CA ASP A 361 12.07 29.14 -5.54
C ASP A 361 11.47 28.42 -6.75
N ALA A 362 10.16 28.21 -6.72
CA ALA A 362 9.43 27.46 -7.74
C ALA A 362 8.02 28.03 -7.94
N PRO A 363 7.88 29.12 -8.72
CA PRO A 363 6.60 29.81 -8.88
C PRO A 363 5.54 28.93 -9.56
N ASP A 364 5.94 28.07 -10.50
CA ASP A 364 5.01 27.20 -11.23
C ASP A 364 4.72 25.87 -10.53
N LEU A 365 5.26 25.67 -9.32
CA LEU A 365 5.09 24.43 -8.57
C LEU A 365 3.62 24.17 -8.21
N LEU A 366 2.87 25.22 -7.86
CA LEU A 366 1.51 25.10 -7.33
C LEU A 366 0.49 25.71 -8.29
N ARG A 367 -0.48 24.91 -8.75
CA ARG A 367 -1.54 25.34 -9.65
C ARG A 367 -2.89 24.76 -9.23
N SER A 368 -3.91 25.59 -9.10
CA SER A 368 -5.27 25.11 -8.76
C SER A 368 -5.31 24.25 -7.49
N ALA A 369 -4.52 24.60 -6.47
CA ALA A 369 -4.53 23.92 -5.19
C ALA A 369 -5.63 24.47 -4.28
N SER A 370 -6.20 23.65 -3.41
CA SER A 370 -7.09 24.13 -2.35
C SER A 370 -6.63 23.69 -0.98
N PHE A 371 -6.76 24.57 -0.01
CA PHE A 371 -6.44 24.32 1.39
C PHE A 371 -7.73 24.27 2.20
N VAL A 372 -7.92 23.21 2.98
CA VAL A 372 -9.16 22.96 3.73
C VAL A 372 -8.86 22.64 5.19
N ASP A 373 -9.55 23.35 6.08
CA ASP A 373 -9.59 23.08 7.52
C ASP A 373 -8.19 22.98 8.14
N GLY A 374 -7.31 23.95 7.88
CA GLY A 374 -5.98 24.13 8.48
C GLY A 374 -5.99 24.73 9.90
N PRO A 375 -4.81 24.92 10.52
CA PRO A 375 -4.67 25.42 11.89
C PRO A 375 -5.07 26.90 12.03
N PRO A 376 -5.93 27.29 12.99
CA PRO A 376 -6.40 28.67 13.14
C PRO A 376 -5.30 29.72 13.35
N ALA A 377 -4.15 29.32 13.90
CA ALA A 377 -3.01 30.19 14.13
C ALA A 377 -1.87 29.97 13.12
N GLY A 378 -2.02 29.07 12.15
CA GLY A 378 -0.96 28.73 11.22
C GLY A 378 -1.13 29.33 9.82
N PHE A 379 -0.51 28.64 8.85
CA PHE A 379 -0.44 29.06 7.46
C PHE A 379 -0.92 27.97 6.50
N ALA A 380 -1.51 28.39 5.38
CA ALA A 380 -1.71 27.46 4.25
C ALA A 380 -0.37 27.19 3.54
N VAL A 381 0.43 28.23 3.29
CA VAL A 381 1.76 28.09 2.68
C VAL A 381 2.82 28.90 3.43
N VAL A 382 3.93 28.27 3.79
CA VAL A 382 5.12 28.97 4.31
C VAL A 382 6.24 28.94 3.29
N LEU A 383 6.76 30.13 2.98
CA LEU A 383 8.03 30.35 2.29
C LEU A 383 9.11 30.61 3.33
N ALA A 384 9.95 29.62 3.59
CA ALA A 384 11.04 29.73 4.54
C ALA A 384 12.38 29.80 3.82
N GLY A 385 13.25 30.70 4.27
CA GLY A 385 14.60 30.84 3.72
C GLY A 385 15.02 32.31 3.59
N ASP A 386 16.33 32.50 3.45
CA ASP A 386 16.92 33.81 3.13
C ASP A 386 17.29 33.85 1.65
N PHE A 387 16.59 34.69 0.89
CA PHE A 387 16.76 34.79 -0.56
C PHE A 387 17.26 36.20 -0.90
N PRO A 388 18.58 36.38 -1.13
CA PRO A 388 19.18 37.70 -1.39
C PRO A 388 18.63 38.39 -2.65
N ASP A 389 18.24 37.59 -3.65
CA ASP A 389 17.80 38.02 -4.98
C ASP A 389 16.33 37.59 -5.27
N PHE A 390 15.51 37.36 -4.23
CA PHE A 390 14.11 37.00 -4.42
C PHE A 390 13.36 38.08 -5.21
N SER A 391 13.01 37.79 -6.46
CA SER A 391 12.36 38.76 -7.36
C SER A 391 10.85 38.58 -7.45
N MET A 392 10.29 37.53 -6.85
CA MET A 392 8.89 37.17 -7.00
C MET A 392 7.97 37.86 -5.99
N ASP A 393 6.76 38.20 -6.47
CA ASP A 393 5.59 38.40 -5.62
C ASP A 393 5.07 37.00 -5.21
N PRO A 394 5.21 36.60 -3.93
CA PRO A 394 4.82 35.27 -3.47
C PRO A 394 3.30 35.00 -3.64
N VAL A 395 2.49 36.02 -3.93
CA VAL A 395 1.05 35.91 -4.20
C VAL A 395 0.74 35.67 -5.68
N GLY A 396 1.51 36.26 -6.61
CA GLY A 396 1.23 36.24 -8.04
C GLY A 396 1.33 34.87 -8.71
N ALA A 397 2.30 34.06 -8.28
CA ALA A 397 2.49 32.68 -8.76
C ALA A 397 1.43 31.69 -8.23
N ARG A 398 0.62 32.12 -7.24
CA ARG A 398 -0.36 31.30 -6.51
C ARG A 398 -1.81 31.71 -6.76
N ALA A 399 -2.03 32.68 -7.65
CA ALA A 399 -3.33 33.34 -7.89
C ALA A 399 -4.46 32.39 -8.36
N ALA A 400 -4.15 31.15 -8.73
CA ALA A 400 -5.13 30.13 -9.08
C ALA A 400 -5.50 29.17 -7.92
N SER A 401 -4.96 29.36 -6.72
CA SER A 401 -5.25 28.50 -5.56
C SER A 401 -6.40 29.04 -4.72
N ASP A 402 -7.19 28.12 -4.14
CA ASP A 402 -8.34 28.41 -3.29
C ASP A 402 -7.98 28.31 -1.80
N PHE A 403 -8.21 29.43 -1.09
CA PHE A 403 -7.99 29.55 0.35
C PHE A 403 -9.29 29.78 1.13
N THR A 404 -10.45 29.79 0.47
CA THR A 404 -11.74 30.18 1.06
C THR A 404 -12.13 29.32 2.27
N ARG A 405 -11.75 28.03 2.27
CA ARG A 405 -12.01 27.07 3.34
C ARG A 405 -10.78 26.70 4.16
N SER A 406 -9.69 27.47 4.02
CA SER A 406 -8.43 27.11 4.63
C SER A 406 -8.45 27.12 6.15
N GLY A 407 -9.31 27.92 6.79
CA GLY A 407 -9.38 28.00 8.26
C GLY A 407 -8.13 28.55 8.94
N VAL A 408 -7.09 28.91 8.17
CA VAL A 408 -5.81 29.42 8.68
C VAL A 408 -5.86 30.93 8.92
N ARG A 409 -4.94 31.41 9.78
CA ARG A 409 -4.75 32.84 9.98
C ARG A 409 -4.26 33.52 8.72
N CYS A 410 -3.29 32.90 8.04
CA CYS A 410 -2.63 33.50 6.89
C CYS A 410 -2.46 32.55 5.72
N ARG A 411 -2.76 33.05 4.53
CA ARG A 411 -2.72 32.27 3.29
C ARG A 411 -1.29 31.91 2.91
N ALA A 412 -0.38 32.87 3.04
CA ALA A 412 1.01 32.70 2.69
C ALA A 412 1.91 33.58 3.57
N SER A 413 3.10 33.09 3.88
CA SER A 413 4.18 33.93 4.40
C SER A 413 5.04 34.53 3.26
N SER A 414 5.92 35.46 3.62
CA SER A 414 6.96 36.00 2.74
C SER A 414 8.34 35.50 3.18
N PRO A 415 9.28 35.22 2.27
CA PRO A 415 10.64 34.85 2.66
C PRO A 415 11.39 36.05 3.28
N MET A 416 12.46 35.76 4.03
CA MET A 416 13.41 36.78 4.46
C MET A 416 14.28 37.24 3.27
N ARG A 417 14.71 38.50 3.30
CA ARG A 417 15.69 39.08 2.37
C ARG A 417 16.88 39.62 3.14
N ARG A 418 18.04 38.99 2.96
CA ARG A 418 19.29 39.29 3.69
C ARG A 418 19.07 39.28 5.21
N GLY A 419 18.36 38.25 5.69
CA GLY A 419 18.05 38.05 7.11
C GLY A 419 17.05 39.05 7.71
N ARG A 420 16.32 39.81 6.88
CA ARG A 420 15.33 40.80 7.34
C ARG A 420 14.01 40.63 6.60
N CYS A 421 12.92 40.99 7.28
CA CYS A 421 11.63 41.17 6.63
C CYS A 421 11.64 42.49 5.85
N ALA A 422 11.14 42.46 4.61
CA ALA A 422 10.95 43.68 3.84
C ALA A 422 10.01 44.62 4.61
N THR A 423 10.41 45.86 4.80
CA THR A 423 9.59 46.86 5.50
C THR A 423 8.43 47.26 4.58
N GLY A 424 7.22 46.75 4.87
CA GLY A 424 5.98 47.23 4.25
C GLY A 424 5.06 46.21 3.56
N SER A 425 5.24 44.90 3.72
CA SER A 425 4.23 43.94 3.23
C SER A 425 3.11 43.76 4.27
N PRO A 426 1.83 44.04 3.94
CA PRO A 426 0.69 43.83 4.83
C PRO A 426 0.46 42.36 5.20
#